data_AF-A0A0L0HUB1-F1
#
_entry.id   AF-A0A0L0HUB1-F1
#
_cell.length_a   1.000
_cell.length_b   1.000
_cell.length_c   1.000
_cell.angle_alpha   90.00
_cell.angle_beta   90.00
_cell.angle_gamma   90.00
#
_symmetry.space_group_name_H-M   'P 1'
#
loop_
_entity.id
_entity.type
_entity.pdbx_description
1 polymer ?
#
loop_
_entity_poly.entity_id
_entity_poly.type
_entity_poly.pdbx_seq_one_letter_code
_entity_poly.pdbx_strand_id
1 'polypeptide(L)'
;MEKRGAHGVAESEIQPVKVLNNFDWFKDIGVLEFLSDVGRLARVSIMLSRESVRSRLDSPEGISFTEFSYQLLQAYDFYYLFSRERCRVQIGGSDQWGNIMAGMDIIKRKTGRPETQAAVDSDLEREPAAFGLTIPLVTTATGEKFGKSAGNAVWLDENLVSHYDFYQFFRRTPDSEVQKYLRYFTFLPEEDIEKLMVQHTVTPEKHIPQRTLAREVTELVHGDDAAHKAQIMAEVLFDGNLAETRGVDILAAFSGDDRLAELRRTAVIGTDIVQVALACGAVKSKSAGRKLLASGGLYLNNMKVNPSGKVIEEEDMLDGVVFLIRTGKSNHRVVKLV
;
A
#
# COMPACT_ATOMS: atom_id res chain seq x y z
N MET A 1 15.51 -15.17 5.56
CA MET A 1 14.88 -15.31 4.23
C MET A 1 13.67 -16.26 4.20
N GLU A 2 13.28 -16.91 5.31
CA GLU A 2 12.09 -17.79 5.36
C GLU A 2 10.76 -17.10 5.67
N LYS A 3 10.71 -15.75 5.78
CA LYS A 3 9.51 -15.03 6.24
C LYS A 3 8.34 -15.01 5.24
N ARG A 4 8.56 -15.33 3.96
CA ARG A 4 7.57 -15.10 2.90
C ARG A 4 7.29 -16.38 2.13
N GLY A 5 6.21 -17.07 2.52
CA GLY A 5 5.49 -17.97 1.62
C GLY A 5 6.14 -19.29 1.22
N ALA A 6 7.39 -19.58 1.62
CA ALA A 6 7.99 -20.90 1.47
C ALA A 6 7.45 -21.87 2.53
N HIS A 7 6.13 -21.99 2.67
CA HIS A 7 5.53 -23.08 3.42
C HIS A 7 5.61 -24.36 2.58
N GLY A 8 6.80 -24.95 2.53
CA GLY A 8 7.01 -26.31 2.03
C GLY A 8 7.07 -26.49 0.51
N VAL A 9 7.09 -25.42 -0.28
CA VAL A 9 7.29 -25.48 -1.74
C VAL A 9 8.68 -24.96 -2.07
N ALA A 10 9.49 -25.78 -2.73
CA ALA A 10 10.82 -25.35 -3.16
C ALA A 10 10.67 -24.25 -4.22
N GLU A 11 11.55 -23.23 -4.20
CA GLU A 11 11.52 -22.12 -5.17
C GLU A 11 11.57 -22.63 -6.64
N SER A 12 12.17 -23.80 -6.86
CA SER A 12 12.21 -24.52 -8.13
C SER A 12 10.85 -25.05 -8.64
N GLU A 13 9.83 -25.13 -7.77
CA GLU A 13 8.48 -25.61 -8.10
C GLU A 13 7.53 -24.45 -8.45
N ILE A 14 7.92 -23.20 -8.19
CA ILE A 14 7.11 -22.03 -8.52
C ILE A 14 7.30 -21.70 -10.01
N GLN A 15 6.23 -21.82 -10.79
CA GLN A 15 6.27 -21.38 -12.19
C GLN A 15 6.48 -19.86 -12.28
N PRO A 16 7.28 -19.38 -13.25
CA PRO A 16 7.52 -17.96 -13.42
C PRO A 16 6.21 -17.21 -13.73
N VAL A 17 6.05 -16.04 -13.12
CA VAL A 17 4.90 -15.16 -13.37
C VAL A 17 4.97 -14.64 -14.80
N LYS A 18 3.85 -14.75 -15.53
CA LYS A 18 3.68 -14.15 -16.86
C LYS A 18 2.91 -12.84 -16.74
N VAL A 19 3.53 -11.74 -17.15
CA VAL A 19 2.87 -10.44 -17.29
C VAL A 19 2.51 -10.26 -18.77
N LEU A 20 1.22 -10.28 -19.08
CA LEU A 20 0.69 -10.23 -20.46
C LEU A 20 -0.15 -8.98 -20.66
N ASN A 21 -0.19 -8.48 -21.90
CA ASN A 21 -0.99 -7.33 -22.29
C ASN A 21 -2.07 -7.75 -23.30
N ASN A 22 -3.34 -7.46 -23.00
CA ASN A 22 -4.45 -7.85 -23.87
C ASN A 22 -4.46 -7.16 -25.24
N PHE A 23 -3.74 -6.05 -25.36
CA PHE A 23 -3.42 -5.44 -26.64
C PHE A 23 -2.83 -6.46 -27.63
N ASP A 24 -2.03 -7.43 -27.16
CA ASP A 24 -1.32 -8.37 -28.04
C ASP A 24 -2.24 -9.30 -28.83
N TRP A 25 -3.43 -9.62 -28.33
CA TRP A 25 -4.41 -10.39 -29.10
C TRP A 25 -5.49 -9.52 -29.73
N PHE A 26 -5.80 -8.35 -29.18
CA PHE A 26 -6.79 -7.47 -29.81
C PHE A 26 -6.27 -6.69 -31.01
N LYS A 27 -4.97 -6.39 -31.10
CA LYS A 27 -4.39 -5.62 -32.20
C LYS A 27 -4.59 -6.27 -33.58
N ASP A 28 -4.70 -7.60 -33.61
CA ASP A 28 -4.83 -8.39 -34.85
C ASP A 28 -6.27 -8.80 -35.15
N ILE A 29 -7.23 -8.56 -34.24
CA ILE A 29 -8.63 -8.93 -34.42
C ILE A 29 -9.39 -7.77 -35.07
N GLY A 30 -9.94 -8.02 -36.26
CA GLY A 30 -10.81 -7.07 -36.94
C GLY A 30 -12.15 -6.89 -36.21
N VAL A 31 -12.75 -5.70 -36.30
CA VAL A 31 -14.05 -5.43 -35.65
C VAL A 31 -15.16 -6.41 -36.09
N LEU A 32 -15.18 -6.77 -37.39
CA LEU A 32 -16.17 -7.73 -37.92
C LEU A 32 -15.93 -9.14 -37.39
N GLU A 33 -14.66 -9.52 -37.23
CA GLU A 33 -14.27 -10.81 -36.65
C GLU A 33 -14.69 -10.86 -35.17
N PHE A 34 -14.39 -9.81 -34.40
CA PHE A 34 -14.80 -9.73 -33.00
C PHE A 34 -16.32 -9.81 -32.81
N LEU A 35 -17.09 -9.10 -33.64
CA LEU A 35 -18.56 -9.15 -33.58
C LEU A 35 -19.10 -10.53 -33.97
N SER A 36 -18.49 -11.18 -34.96
CA SER A 36 -18.88 -12.52 -35.40
C SER A 36 -18.55 -13.59 -34.36
N ASP A 37 -17.36 -13.52 -33.75
CA ASP A 37 -16.81 -14.57 -32.90
C ASP A 37 -17.20 -14.41 -31.42
N VAL A 38 -17.23 -13.17 -30.91
CA VAL A 38 -17.56 -12.83 -29.53
C VAL A 38 -18.95 -12.23 -29.42
N GLY A 39 -19.27 -11.26 -30.29
CA GLY A 39 -20.54 -10.54 -30.27
C GLY A 39 -21.77 -11.45 -30.43
N ARG A 40 -21.70 -12.48 -31.29
CA ARG A 40 -22.77 -13.46 -31.47
C ARG A 40 -23.10 -14.25 -30.19
N LEU A 41 -22.12 -14.44 -29.31
CA LEU A 41 -22.29 -15.14 -28.04
C LEU A 41 -22.86 -14.21 -26.95
N ALA A 42 -22.86 -12.90 -27.17
CA ALA A 42 -23.31 -11.91 -26.21
C ALA A 42 -24.84 -11.69 -26.30
N ARG A 43 -25.57 -12.11 -25.26
CA ARG A 43 -27.00 -11.79 -25.14
C ARG A 43 -27.14 -10.41 -24.51
N VAL A 44 -27.62 -9.43 -25.28
CA VAL A 44 -27.81 -8.05 -24.83
C VAL A 44 -28.65 -7.97 -23.55
N SER A 45 -29.72 -8.75 -23.43
CA SER A 45 -30.56 -8.77 -22.22
C SER A 45 -29.77 -9.17 -20.95
N ILE A 46 -28.85 -10.13 -21.05
CA ILE A 46 -27.98 -10.55 -19.95
C ILE A 46 -26.95 -9.48 -19.63
N MET A 47 -26.40 -8.82 -20.65
CA MET A 47 -25.44 -7.73 -20.46
C MET A 47 -26.10 -6.55 -19.73
N LEU A 48 -27.35 -6.21 -20.08
CA LEU A 48 -28.14 -5.14 -19.44
C LEU A 48 -28.57 -5.48 -18.02
N SER A 49 -28.80 -6.76 -17.69
CA SER A 49 -29.25 -7.17 -16.36
C SER A 49 -28.17 -7.13 -15.29
N ARG A 50 -26.90 -6.94 -15.65
CA ARG A 50 -25.79 -6.86 -14.70
C ARG A 50 -25.91 -5.58 -13.88
N GLU A 51 -25.75 -5.69 -12.56
CA GLU A 51 -25.91 -4.58 -11.62
C GLU A 51 -25.00 -3.39 -11.95
N SER A 52 -23.75 -3.64 -12.35
CA SER A 52 -22.78 -2.61 -12.77
C SER A 52 -23.20 -1.83 -14.03
N VAL A 53 -23.98 -2.46 -14.91
CA VAL A 53 -24.49 -1.84 -16.15
C VAL A 53 -25.83 -1.16 -15.86
N ARG A 54 -26.73 -1.83 -15.14
CA ARG A 54 -28.04 -1.31 -14.75
C ARG A 54 -27.94 0.00 -13.97
N SER A 55 -27.09 0.03 -12.94
CA SER A 55 -26.86 1.22 -12.12
C SER A 55 -26.38 2.44 -12.93
N ARG A 56 -25.58 2.22 -13.98
CA ARG A 56 -25.13 3.29 -14.88
C ARG A 56 -26.17 3.72 -15.90
N LEU A 57 -26.95 2.77 -16.43
CA LEU A 57 -28.07 3.06 -17.33
C LEU A 57 -29.16 3.92 -16.66
N ASP A 58 -29.42 3.68 -15.38
CA ASP A 58 -30.38 4.45 -14.60
C ASP A 58 -29.82 5.84 -14.19
N SER A 59 -28.53 6.11 -14.43
CA SER A 59 -27.91 7.41 -14.16
C SER A 59 -28.19 8.41 -15.30
N PRO A 60 -28.23 9.73 -15.03
CA PRO A 60 -28.46 10.76 -16.04
C PRO A 60 -27.44 10.77 -17.19
N GLU A 61 -26.23 10.27 -16.92
CA GLU A 61 -25.10 10.22 -17.85
C GLU A 61 -25.20 9.01 -18.81
N GLY A 62 -25.95 7.98 -18.42
CA GLY A 62 -26.09 6.74 -19.17
C GLY A 62 -24.78 5.92 -19.24
N ILE A 63 -24.67 5.07 -20.27
CA ILE A 63 -23.46 4.29 -20.55
C ILE A 63 -23.15 4.35 -22.04
N SER A 64 -21.88 4.59 -22.38
CA SER A 64 -21.47 4.59 -23.79
C SER A 64 -21.41 3.17 -24.37
N PHE A 65 -21.49 3.04 -25.70
CA PHE A 65 -21.31 1.75 -26.37
C PHE A 65 -19.92 1.15 -26.07
N THR A 66 -18.89 1.99 -25.96
CA THR A 66 -17.53 1.57 -25.59
C THR A 66 -17.49 0.94 -24.20
N GLU A 67 -18.07 1.60 -23.20
CA GLU A 67 -18.15 1.07 -21.84
C GLU A 67 -19.01 -0.20 -21.76
N PHE A 68 -20.12 -0.22 -22.49
CA PHE A 68 -21.00 -1.39 -22.57
C PHE A 68 -20.28 -2.60 -23.19
N SER A 69 -19.44 -2.37 -24.20
CA SER A 69 -18.68 -3.40 -24.92
C SER A 69 -17.49 -3.94 -24.14
N TYR A 70 -17.00 -3.22 -23.12
CA TYR A 70 -15.85 -3.63 -22.32
C TYR A 70 -15.98 -5.04 -21.72
N GLN A 71 -17.19 -5.40 -21.28
CA GLN A 71 -17.47 -6.72 -20.71
C GLN A 71 -17.19 -7.88 -21.70
N LEU A 72 -17.26 -7.62 -23.01
CA LEU A 72 -16.97 -8.61 -24.06
C LEU A 72 -15.47 -8.77 -24.27
N LEU A 73 -14.73 -7.65 -24.19
CA LEU A 73 -13.27 -7.67 -24.25
C LEU A 73 -12.70 -8.48 -23.08
N GLN A 74 -13.13 -8.18 -21.85
CA GLN A 74 -12.68 -8.92 -20.67
C GLN A 74 -13.10 -10.40 -20.68
N ALA A 75 -14.27 -10.71 -21.26
CA ALA A 75 -14.69 -12.10 -21.45
C ALA A 75 -13.74 -12.84 -22.41
N TYR A 76 -13.39 -12.20 -23.52
CA TYR A 76 -12.46 -12.76 -24.50
C TYR A 76 -11.05 -12.92 -23.94
N ASP A 77 -10.58 -12.02 -23.07
CA ASP A 77 -9.30 -12.17 -22.36
C ASP A 77 -9.23 -13.50 -21.60
N PHE A 78 -10.29 -13.84 -20.86
CA PHE A 78 -10.32 -15.11 -20.12
C PHE A 78 -10.34 -16.31 -21.08
N TYR A 79 -11.12 -16.25 -22.18
CA TYR A 79 -11.10 -17.30 -23.20
C TYR A 79 -9.72 -17.48 -23.83
N TYR A 80 -9.06 -16.38 -24.22
CA TYR A 80 -7.73 -16.41 -24.82
C TYR A 80 -6.73 -17.07 -23.86
N LEU A 81 -6.68 -16.62 -22.60
CA LEU A 81 -5.78 -17.18 -21.59
C LEU A 81 -6.13 -18.64 -21.24
N PHE A 82 -7.41 -19.00 -21.25
CA PHE A 82 -7.86 -20.37 -21.03
C PHE A 82 -7.36 -21.32 -22.12
N SER A 83 -7.45 -20.89 -23.38
CA SER A 83 -7.07 -21.67 -24.56
C SER A 83 -5.56 -21.68 -24.82
N ARG A 84 -4.87 -20.56 -24.62
CA ARG A 84 -3.44 -20.39 -24.97
C ARG A 84 -2.50 -20.59 -23.78
N GLU A 85 -2.89 -20.13 -22.60
CA GLU A 85 -2.05 -20.13 -21.40
C GLU A 85 -2.46 -21.19 -20.37
N ARG A 86 -3.47 -22.01 -20.69
CA ARG A 86 -4.07 -22.99 -19.77
C ARG A 86 -4.58 -22.36 -18.46
N CYS A 87 -4.94 -21.09 -18.49
CA CYS A 87 -5.55 -20.42 -17.34
C CYS A 87 -6.89 -21.09 -17.00
N ARG A 88 -7.15 -21.34 -15.72
CA ARG A 88 -8.39 -22.00 -15.24
C ARG A 88 -9.16 -21.16 -14.24
N VAL A 89 -8.51 -20.20 -13.59
CA VAL A 89 -9.10 -19.40 -12.53
C VAL A 89 -8.86 -17.93 -12.84
N GLN A 90 -9.92 -17.14 -12.87
CA GLN A 90 -9.82 -15.68 -12.90
C GLN A 90 -10.19 -15.12 -11.53
N ILE A 91 -9.32 -14.27 -10.99
CA ILE A 91 -9.48 -13.61 -9.69
C ILE A 91 -9.63 -12.11 -9.90
N GLY A 92 -10.53 -11.46 -9.13
CA GLY A 92 -10.69 -10.00 -9.15
C GLY A 92 -11.45 -9.48 -7.93
N GLY A 93 -11.59 -8.17 -7.81
CA GLY A 93 -12.45 -7.57 -6.77
C GLY A 93 -13.92 -7.96 -6.94
N SER A 94 -14.74 -7.82 -5.89
CA SER A 94 -16.17 -8.16 -5.94
C SER A 94 -16.95 -7.35 -7.00
N ASP A 95 -16.45 -6.18 -7.40
CA ASP A 95 -16.98 -5.38 -8.50
C ASP A 95 -16.69 -5.96 -9.90
N GLN A 96 -15.81 -6.96 -10.01
CA GLN A 96 -15.49 -7.65 -11.26
C GLN A 96 -16.33 -8.92 -11.49
N TRP A 97 -17.20 -9.31 -10.56
CA TRP A 97 -17.98 -10.55 -10.62
C TRP A 97 -18.69 -10.76 -11.97
N GLY A 98 -19.42 -9.74 -12.44
CA GLY A 98 -20.19 -9.83 -13.69
C GLY A 98 -19.31 -10.08 -14.92
N ASN A 99 -18.11 -9.49 -14.96
CA ASN A 99 -17.20 -9.65 -16.09
C ASN A 99 -16.48 -11.01 -16.05
N ILE A 100 -16.13 -11.51 -14.86
CA ILE A 100 -15.57 -12.87 -14.69
C ILE A 100 -16.58 -13.92 -15.14
N MET A 101 -17.85 -13.78 -14.75
CA MET A 101 -18.94 -14.66 -15.22
C MET A 101 -19.10 -14.62 -16.75
N ALA A 102 -18.88 -13.46 -17.38
CA ALA A 102 -18.89 -13.32 -18.83
C ALA A 102 -17.81 -14.18 -19.49
N GLY A 103 -16.59 -14.16 -18.92
CA GLY A 103 -15.47 -14.99 -19.36
C GLY A 103 -15.78 -16.49 -19.24
N MET A 104 -16.41 -16.90 -18.15
CA MET A 104 -16.82 -18.30 -17.98
C MET A 104 -17.90 -18.74 -18.98
N ASP A 105 -18.90 -17.89 -19.24
CA ASP A 105 -19.96 -18.18 -20.21
C ASP A 105 -19.41 -18.27 -21.65
N ILE A 106 -18.51 -17.36 -22.05
CA ILE A 106 -17.92 -17.42 -23.39
C ILE A 106 -17.01 -18.66 -23.56
N ILE A 107 -16.23 -19.03 -22.53
CA ILE A 107 -15.44 -20.27 -22.55
C ILE A 107 -16.38 -21.46 -22.74
N LYS A 108 -17.43 -21.59 -21.92
CA LYS A 108 -18.40 -22.68 -21.99
C LYS A 108 -19.02 -22.82 -23.38
N ARG A 109 -19.39 -21.69 -24.01
CA ARG A 109 -20.00 -21.67 -25.34
C ARG A 109 -19.01 -21.99 -26.46
N LYS A 110 -17.78 -21.47 -26.37
CA LYS A 110 -16.74 -21.70 -27.38
C LYS A 110 -16.12 -23.09 -27.30
N THR A 111 -16.10 -23.72 -26.11
CA THR A 111 -15.64 -25.10 -25.93
C THR A 111 -16.76 -26.13 -26.09
N GLY A 112 -18.02 -25.70 -26.24
CA GLY A 112 -19.12 -26.58 -26.65
C GLY A 112 -19.81 -27.36 -25.53
N ARG A 113 -19.80 -26.90 -24.26
CA ARG A 113 -20.58 -27.55 -23.17
C ARG A 113 -22.05 -27.08 -23.15
N PRO A 114 -23.04 -27.96 -23.42
CA PRO A 114 -24.45 -27.68 -23.10
C PRO A 114 -24.66 -27.75 -21.58
N GLU A 115 -25.66 -27.01 -21.07
CA GLU A 115 -25.96 -26.93 -19.63
C GLU A 115 -26.58 -28.22 -19.04
N THR A 116 -26.79 -29.26 -19.85
CA THR A 116 -27.63 -30.41 -19.52
C THR A 116 -26.90 -31.70 -19.18
N GLN A 117 -25.57 -31.76 -19.17
CA GLN A 117 -24.87 -32.98 -18.74
C GLN A 117 -24.40 -32.87 -17.29
N ALA A 118 -25.34 -33.13 -16.39
CA ALA A 118 -25.03 -33.59 -15.04
C ALA A 118 -24.29 -34.94 -15.12
N ALA A 119 -23.29 -35.10 -14.24
CA ALA A 119 -22.65 -36.35 -13.85
C ALA A 119 -22.26 -37.32 -14.98
N VAL A 120 -21.04 -37.19 -15.49
CA VAL A 120 -20.29 -38.36 -16.00
C VAL A 120 -19.17 -38.60 -15.00
N ASP A 121 -19.33 -39.66 -14.21
CA ASP A 121 -18.41 -40.14 -13.16
C ASP A 121 -17.20 -40.87 -13.77
N SER A 122 -16.46 -40.19 -14.64
CA SER A 122 -15.17 -40.69 -15.12
C SER A 122 -14.12 -39.59 -15.05
N ASP A 123 -13.23 -39.68 -14.07
CA ASP A 123 -12.13 -38.73 -13.83
C ASP A 123 -11.12 -38.62 -14.99
N LEU A 124 -11.21 -39.50 -16.00
CA LEU A 124 -10.25 -39.60 -17.10
C LEU A 124 -10.55 -38.71 -18.32
N GLU A 125 -11.76 -38.13 -18.44
CA GLU A 125 -12.16 -37.32 -19.61
C GLU A 125 -12.88 -36.01 -19.25
N ARG A 126 -12.63 -35.46 -18.06
CA ARG A 126 -13.20 -34.15 -17.69
C ARG A 126 -12.48 -33.04 -18.46
N GLU A 127 -13.13 -32.49 -19.48
CA GLU A 127 -12.64 -31.26 -20.11
C GLU A 127 -12.39 -30.16 -19.06
N PRO A 128 -11.33 -29.33 -19.24
CA PRO A 128 -10.93 -28.34 -18.24
C PRO A 128 -12.05 -27.33 -17.96
N ALA A 129 -12.40 -27.15 -16.69
CA ALA A 129 -13.37 -26.14 -16.26
C ALA A 129 -12.70 -24.77 -16.01
N ALA A 130 -13.42 -23.69 -16.30
CA ALA A 130 -13.06 -22.34 -15.93
C ALA A 130 -13.81 -21.94 -14.64
N PHE A 131 -13.11 -21.25 -13.74
CA PHE A 131 -13.62 -20.81 -12.45
C PHE A 131 -13.37 -19.32 -12.25
N GLY A 132 -14.25 -18.70 -11.46
CA GLY A 132 -14.14 -17.32 -11.04
C GLY A 132 -14.09 -17.24 -9.51
N LEU A 133 -13.21 -16.41 -8.99
CA LEU A 133 -13.15 -16.11 -7.56
C LEU A 133 -13.07 -14.60 -7.37
N THR A 134 -13.91 -14.06 -6.50
CA THR A 134 -13.87 -12.64 -6.16
C THR A 134 -13.40 -12.43 -4.73
N ILE A 135 -12.53 -11.45 -4.54
CA ILE A 135 -12.10 -10.98 -3.23
C ILE A 135 -12.94 -9.77 -2.80
N PRO A 136 -13.29 -9.64 -1.51
CA PRO A 136 -14.07 -8.51 -1.03
C PRO A 136 -13.31 -7.21 -1.25
N LEU A 137 -14.05 -6.15 -1.59
CA LEU A 137 -13.47 -4.80 -1.60
C LEU A 137 -13.10 -4.39 -0.19
N VAL A 138 -11.89 -3.88 -0.01
CA VAL A 138 -11.46 -3.33 1.28
C VAL A 138 -12.16 -1.99 1.49
N THR A 139 -12.90 -1.90 2.60
CA THR A 139 -13.54 -0.67 3.06
C THR A 139 -12.93 -0.22 4.38
N THR A 140 -12.99 1.09 4.63
CA THR A 140 -12.69 1.67 5.94
C THR A 140 -13.82 1.37 6.93
N ALA A 141 -13.60 1.62 8.22
CA ALA A 141 -14.64 1.54 9.24
C ALA A 141 -15.85 2.47 8.97
N THR A 142 -15.65 3.53 8.18
CA THR A 142 -16.70 4.46 7.74
C THR A 142 -17.45 3.99 6.48
N GLY A 143 -17.08 2.84 5.91
CA GLY A 143 -17.68 2.28 4.70
C GLY A 143 -17.12 2.85 3.39
N GLU A 144 -16.16 3.76 3.44
CA GLU A 144 -15.51 4.31 2.25
C GLU A 144 -14.58 3.27 1.62
N LYS A 145 -14.45 3.30 0.29
CA LYS A 145 -13.51 2.42 -0.42
C LYS A 145 -12.08 2.81 -0.05
N PHE A 146 -11.29 1.81 0.35
CA PHE A 146 -9.88 1.96 0.67
C PHE A 146 -9.13 2.61 -0.51
N GLY A 147 -8.42 3.72 -0.26
CA GLY A 147 -7.62 4.42 -1.27
C GLY A 147 -8.38 5.30 -2.28
N LYS A 148 -9.71 5.50 -2.14
CA LYS A 148 -10.51 6.37 -3.05
C LYS A 148 -10.95 7.70 -2.46
N SER A 149 -10.48 8.10 -1.28
CA SER A 149 -10.74 9.46 -0.78
C SER A 149 -10.09 10.47 -1.73
N ALA A 150 -10.85 11.50 -2.12
CA ALA A 150 -10.43 12.53 -3.05
C ALA A 150 -9.08 13.14 -2.61
N GLY A 151 -7.99 12.79 -3.33
CA GLY A 151 -6.64 13.28 -3.08
C GLY A 151 -5.72 12.38 -2.23
N ASN A 152 -6.17 11.23 -1.71
CA ASN A 152 -5.42 10.37 -0.78
C ASN A 152 -5.21 8.93 -1.30
N ALA A 153 -5.03 8.76 -2.61
CA ALA A 153 -4.62 7.46 -3.14
C ALA A 153 -3.23 7.10 -2.60
N VAL A 154 -3.09 5.89 -2.05
CA VAL A 154 -1.82 5.37 -1.55
C VAL A 154 -1.15 4.62 -2.70
N TRP A 155 -0.27 5.33 -3.40
CA TRP A 155 0.46 4.79 -4.53
C TRP A 155 1.56 3.83 -4.07
N LEU A 156 1.84 2.82 -4.89
CA LEU A 156 2.97 1.90 -4.70
C LEU A 156 4.29 2.49 -5.24
N ASP A 157 4.22 3.51 -6.09
CA ASP A 157 5.39 4.21 -6.65
C ASP A 157 5.93 5.22 -5.64
N GLU A 158 7.21 5.07 -5.29
CA GLU A 158 7.90 5.91 -4.32
C GLU A 158 8.00 7.39 -4.73
N ASN A 159 7.91 7.69 -6.02
CA ASN A 159 7.93 9.06 -6.53
C ASN A 159 6.60 9.79 -6.30
N LEU A 160 5.52 9.04 -6.04
CA LEU A 160 4.19 9.59 -5.76
C LEU A 160 3.88 9.58 -4.26
N VAL A 161 4.27 8.52 -3.56
CA VAL A 161 4.13 8.39 -2.10
C VAL A 161 5.43 7.83 -1.55
N SER A 162 6.13 8.60 -0.71
CA SER A 162 7.37 8.15 -0.09
C SER A 162 7.16 6.87 0.72
N HIS A 163 8.17 6.00 0.84
CA HIS A 163 8.10 4.80 1.68
C HIS A 163 7.71 5.12 3.13
N TYR A 164 8.08 6.32 3.61
CA TYR A 164 7.70 6.80 4.93
C TYR A 164 6.21 7.11 5.02
N ASP A 165 5.64 7.83 4.05
CA ASP A 165 4.21 8.16 4.04
C ASP A 165 3.36 6.90 3.81
N PHE A 166 3.85 5.97 2.98
CA PHE A 166 3.26 4.65 2.80
C PHE A 166 3.23 3.86 4.12
N TYR A 167 4.37 3.77 4.81
CA TYR A 167 4.44 3.15 6.14
C TYR A 167 3.50 3.83 7.14
N GLN A 168 3.48 5.17 7.16
CA GLN A 168 2.64 5.94 8.08
C GLN A 168 1.14 5.75 7.81
N PHE A 169 0.75 5.56 6.56
CA PHE A 169 -0.63 5.25 6.22
C PHE A 169 -1.09 3.96 6.91
N PHE A 170 -0.32 2.88 6.82
CA PHE A 170 -0.64 1.63 7.53
C PHE A 170 -0.46 1.74 9.05
N ARG A 171 0.51 2.52 9.53
CA ARG A 171 0.73 2.75 10.97
C ARG A 171 -0.44 3.46 11.64
N ARG A 172 -1.21 4.26 10.89
CA ARG A 172 -2.41 4.98 11.35
C ARG A 172 -3.69 4.16 11.27
N THR A 173 -3.60 2.87 10.93
CA THR A 173 -4.77 1.98 10.88
C THR A 173 -5.50 1.96 12.23
N PRO A 174 -6.82 2.20 12.25
CA PRO A 174 -7.60 2.13 13.48
C PRO A 174 -7.55 0.73 14.13
N ASP A 175 -7.62 0.68 15.45
CA ASP A 175 -7.66 -0.57 16.22
C ASP A 175 -8.75 -1.53 15.75
N SER A 176 -9.91 -1.01 15.33
CA SER A 176 -11.03 -1.83 14.82
C SER A 176 -10.73 -2.52 13.49
N GLU A 177 -9.74 -2.05 12.74
CA GLU A 177 -9.43 -2.51 11.38
C GLU A 177 -8.11 -3.31 11.31
N VAL A 178 -7.18 -3.10 12.24
CA VAL A 178 -5.81 -3.61 12.13
C VAL A 178 -5.73 -5.13 12.03
N GLN A 179 -6.58 -5.86 12.77
CA GLN A 179 -6.62 -7.33 12.68
C GLN A 179 -7.05 -7.80 11.29
N LYS A 180 -8.07 -7.16 10.71
CA LYS A 180 -8.54 -7.45 9.36
C LYS A 180 -7.46 -7.15 8.33
N TYR A 181 -6.76 -6.02 8.48
CA TYR A 181 -5.70 -5.62 7.54
C TYR A 181 -4.45 -6.51 7.64
N LEU A 182 -4.10 -7.00 8.83
CA LEU A 182 -3.06 -8.01 8.99
C LEU A 182 -3.39 -9.27 8.17
N ARG A 183 -4.64 -9.75 8.25
CA ARG A 183 -5.09 -10.92 7.47
C ARG A 183 -5.13 -10.67 5.96
N TYR A 184 -5.41 -9.43 5.53
CA TYR A 184 -5.58 -9.11 4.11
C TYR A 184 -4.27 -8.79 3.39
N PHE A 185 -3.32 -8.13 4.07
CA PHE A 185 -2.16 -7.53 3.43
C PHE A 185 -0.83 -8.16 3.83
N THR A 186 -0.82 -9.14 4.73
CA THR A 186 0.41 -9.80 5.18
C THR A 186 0.36 -11.30 4.94
N PHE A 187 1.53 -11.94 4.99
CA PHE A 187 1.67 -13.40 4.95
C PHE A 187 1.85 -14.00 6.35
N LEU A 188 1.47 -13.27 7.41
CA LEU A 188 1.60 -13.76 8.77
C LEU A 188 0.64 -14.93 9.02
N PRO A 189 1.08 -15.99 9.72
CA PRO A 189 0.18 -17.05 10.17
C PRO A 189 -0.93 -16.51 11.06
N GLU A 190 -2.11 -17.11 10.97
CA GLU A 190 -3.28 -16.69 11.77
C GLU A 190 -2.98 -16.71 13.27
N GLU A 191 -2.26 -17.73 13.75
CA GLU A 191 -1.84 -17.84 15.16
C GLU A 191 -0.98 -16.67 15.63
N ASP A 192 -0.14 -16.11 14.76
CA ASP A 192 0.72 -14.98 15.09
C ASP A 192 -0.07 -13.67 15.10
N ILE A 193 -1.06 -13.54 14.20
CA ILE A 193 -2.02 -12.43 14.23
C ILE A 193 -2.82 -12.47 15.54
N GLU A 194 -3.31 -13.63 15.96
CA GLU A 194 -4.04 -13.78 17.22
C GLU A 194 -3.19 -13.40 18.44
N LYS A 195 -1.92 -13.87 18.51
CA LYS A 195 -0.98 -13.47 19.58
C LYS A 195 -0.75 -11.95 19.62
N LEU A 196 -0.57 -11.32 18.46
CA LEU A 196 -0.41 -9.86 18.36
C LEU A 196 -1.63 -9.12 18.90
N MET A 197 -2.85 -9.59 18.62
CA MET A 197 -4.08 -8.97 19.09
C MET A 197 -4.32 -9.17 20.60
N VAL A 198 -3.92 -10.33 21.15
CA VAL A 198 -3.92 -10.56 22.59
C VAL A 198 -2.98 -9.57 23.28
N GLN A 199 -1.77 -9.39 22.75
CA GLN A 199 -0.80 -8.42 23.28
C GLN A 199 -1.30 -6.97 23.18
N HIS A 200 -1.97 -6.62 22.08
CA HIS A 200 -2.56 -5.30 21.88
C HIS A 200 -3.63 -4.98 22.91
N THR A 201 -4.41 -5.98 23.34
CA THR A 201 -5.42 -5.79 24.38
C THR A 201 -4.80 -5.40 25.74
N VAL A 202 -3.58 -5.86 26.01
CA VAL A 202 -2.85 -5.55 27.26
C VAL A 202 -2.12 -4.21 27.19
N THR A 203 -1.57 -3.87 26.01
CA THR A 203 -0.76 -2.65 25.80
C THR A 203 -1.14 -1.92 24.51
N PRO A 204 -2.38 -1.38 24.41
CA PRO A 204 -2.86 -0.75 23.18
C PRO A 204 -2.03 0.47 22.79
N GLU A 205 -1.49 1.20 23.78
CA GLU A 205 -0.66 2.39 23.60
C GLU A 205 0.67 2.12 22.88
N LYS A 206 1.08 0.85 22.75
CA LYS A 206 2.27 0.47 21.98
C LYS A 206 1.99 0.29 20.49
N HIS A 207 0.72 0.19 20.08
CA HIS A 207 0.27 0.05 18.69
C HIS A 207 1.00 -1.09 17.93
N ILE A 208 1.32 -2.19 18.63
CA ILE A 208 2.17 -3.29 18.12
C ILE A 208 1.63 -3.90 16.82
N PRO A 209 0.31 -4.19 16.69
CA PRO A 209 -0.27 -4.67 15.44
C PRO A 209 -0.08 -3.69 14.28
N GLN A 210 -0.23 -2.38 14.52
CA GLN A 210 -0.06 -1.36 13.48
C GLN A 210 1.41 -1.20 13.06
N ARG A 211 2.37 -1.28 13.98
CA ARG A 211 3.81 -1.30 13.60
C ARG A 211 4.09 -2.51 12.73
N THR A 212 3.54 -3.66 13.12
CA THR A 212 3.73 -4.92 12.40
C THR A 212 3.14 -4.85 11.00
N LEU A 213 1.89 -4.42 10.87
CA LEU A 213 1.22 -4.20 9.58
C LEU A 213 2.03 -3.24 8.70
N ALA A 214 2.41 -2.07 9.23
CA ALA A 214 3.16 -1.08 8.47
C ALA A 214 4.50 -1.63 7.98
N ARG A 215 5.24 -2.37 8.83
CA ARG A 215 6.51 -2.99 8.45
C ARG A 215 6.31 -4.05 7.37
N GLU A 216 5.41 -5.01 7.58
CA GLU A 216 5.19 -6.12 6.65
C GLU A 216 4.77 -5.63 5.26
N VAL A 217 3.83 -4.67 5.18
CA VAL A 217 3.33 -4.18 3.89
C VAL A 217 4.35 -3.27 3.20
N THR A 218 5.08 -2.44 3.95
CA THR A 218 6.15 -1.61 3.36
C THR A 218 7.31 -2.48 2.86
N GLU A 219 7.68 -3.52 3.61
CA GLU A 219 8.70 -4.50 3.19
C GLU A 219 8.24 -5.26 1.95
N LEU A 220 6.94 -5.53 1.81
CA LEU A 220 6.37 -6.24 0.65
C LEU A 220 6.48 -5.41 -0.63
N VAL A 221 6.23 -4.11 -0.55
CA VAL A 221 6.17 -3.21 -1.71
C VAL A 221 7.52 -2.58 -2.04
N HIS A 222 8.23 -2.09 -1.02
CA HIS A 222 9.44 -1.28 -1.17
C HIS A 222 10.72 -1.99 -0.69
N GLY A 223 10.60 -3.21 -0.15
CA GLY A 223 11.73 -3.99 0.36
C GLY A 223 12.13 -3.66 1.80
N ASP A 224 13.01 -4.48 2.35
CA ASP A 224 13.40 -4.47 3.77
C ASP A 224 14.14 -3.19 4.19
N ASP A 225 15.06 -2.70 3.36
CA ASP A 225 15.78 -1.47 3.63
C ASP A 225 14.83 -0.26 3.74
N ALA A 226 13.88 -0.12 2.80
CA ALA A 226 12.90 0.96 2.83
C ALA A 226 11.96 0.86 4.04
N ALA A 227 11.52 -0.36 4.40
CA ALA A 227 10.69 -0.59 5.58
C ALA A 227 11.44 -0.24 6.87
N HIS A 228 12.71 -0.62 6.97
CA HIS A 228 13.57 -0.30 8.11
C HIS A 228 13.79 1.21 8.25
N LYS A 229 14.13 1.90 7.14
CA LYS A 229 14.25 3.36 7.11
C LYS A 229 12.95 4.05 7.54
N ALA A 230 11.81 3.64 6.97
CA ALA A 230 10.52 4.21 7.32
C ALA A 230 10.17 4.00 8.82
N GLN A 231 10.52 2.84 9.37
CA GLN A 231 10.38 2.55 10.79
C GLN A 231 11.24 3.49 11.65
N ILE A 232 12.53 3.64 11.34
CA ILE A 232 13.44 4.56 12.04
C ILE A 232 12.89 5.99 11.99
N MET A 233 12.45 6.45 10.82
CA MET A 233 11.86 7.79 10.69
C MET A 233 10.62 7.94 11.59
N ALA A 234 9.72 6.96 11.62
CA ALA A 234 8.55 7.00 12.48
C ALA A 234 8.93 7.04 13.97
N GLU A 235 9.92 6.25 14.39
CA GLU A 235 10.43 6.22 15.76
C GLU A 235 11.06 7.56 16.16
N VAL A 236 11.92 8.11 15.30
CA VAL A 236 12.60 9.40 15.51
C VAL A 236 11.62 10.55 15.67
N LEU A 237 10.54 10.55 14.87
CA LEU A 237 9.58 11.65 14.80
C LEU A 237 8.46 11.55 15.85
N PHE A 238 8.15 10.36 16.37
CA PHE A 238 6.96 10.17 17.22
C PHE A 238 7.19 9.37 18.50
N ASP A 239 8.08 8.38 18.53
CA ASP A 239 8.21 7.48 19.68
C ASP A 239 9.17 8.00 20.77
N GLY A 240 9.75 9.19 20.59
CA GLY A 240 10.37 10.01 21.64
C GLY A 240 11.71 9.51 22.21
N ASN A 241 11.95 8.20 22.23
CA ASN A 241 13.19 7.61 22.71
C ASN A 241 14.19 7.42 21.57
N LEU A 242 15.20 8.30 21.52
CA LEU A 242 16.29 8.24 20.55
C LEU A 242 17.53 7.52 21.11
N ALA A 243 17.51 7.08 22.37
CA ALA A 243 18.71 6.54 23.04
C ALA A 243 19.20 5.23 22.42
N GLU A 244 18.32 4.48 21.75
CA GLU A 244 18.63 3.20 21.13
C GLU A 244 18.83 3.30 19.61
N THR A 245 18.60 4.48 19.01
CA THR A 245 18.73 4.70 17.57
C THR A 245 20.09 5.32 17.26
N ARG A 246 20.92 4.62 16.48
CA ARG A 246 22.23 5.16 16.08
C ARG A 246 22.06 6.34 15.12
N GLY A 247 22.86 7.38 15.31
CA GLY A 247 22.84 8.59 14.48
C GLY A 247 23.09 8.28 13.00
N VAL A 248 23.93 7.31 12.69
CA VAL A 248 24.18 6.86 11.31
C VAL A 248 22.93 6.26 10.64
N ASP A 249 22.09 5.56 11.39
CA ASP A 249 20.85 4.97 10.89
C ASP A 249 19.79 6.05 10.65
N ILE A 250 19.74 7.07 11.51
CA ILE A 250 18.90 8.27 11.30
C ILE A 250 19.31 8.98 10.02
N LEU A 251 20.61 9.20 9.80
CA LEU A 251 21.09 9.84 8.57
C LEU A 251 20.76 9.03 7.32
N ALA A 252 20.89 7.71 7.37
CA ALA A 252 20.52 6.83 6.27
C ALA A 252 19.00 6.87 6.00
N ALA A 253 18.17 6.92 7.04
CA ALA A 253 16.73 6.94 6.93
C ALA A 253 16.16 8.26 6.40
N PHE A 254 16.79 9.39 6.72
CA PHE A 254 16.40 10.72 6.23
C PHE A 254 17.16 11.16 4.96
N SER A 255 17.91 10.26 4.33
CA SER A 255 18.64 10.59 3.10
C SER A 255 17.66 10.96 1.99
N GLY A 256 17.84 12.13 1.39
CA GLY A 256 16.93 12.66 0.35
C GLY A 256 15.61 13.23 0.88
N ASP A 257 15.39 13.27 2.20
CA ASP A 257 14.20 13.84 2.81
C ASP A 257 14.38 15.33 3.13
N ASP A 258 13.37 16.15 2.83
CA ASP A 258 13.39 17.60 3.04
C ASP A 258 13.57 18.03 4.50
N ARG A 259 13.33 17.14 5.47
CA ARG A 259 13.53 17.40 6.90
C ARG A 259 15.01 17.34 7.28
N LEU A 260 15.87 16.74 6.45
CA LEU A 260 17.31 16.70 6.67
C LEU A 260 17.96 18.02 6.26
N ALA A 261 18.60 18.69 7.21
CA ALA A 261 19.38 19.89 7.00
C ALA A 261 20.87 19.61 7.27
N GLU A 262 21.74 20.10 6.41
CA GLU A 262 23.19 20.03 6.60
C GLU A 262 23.72 21.38 7.08
N LEU A 263 24.35 21.42 8.26
CA LEU A 263 24.92 22.62 8.84
C LEU A 263 26.39 22.40 9.20
N ARG A 264 27.23 23.42 8.95
CA ARG A 264 28.64 23.37 9.34
C ARG A 264 28.78 23.22 10.85
N ARG A 265 29.69 22.36 11.32
CA ARG A 265 29.94 22.17 12.76
C ARG A 265 30.17 23.50 13.51
N THR A 266 30.94 24.43 12.94
CA THR A 266 31.24 25.74 13.53
C THR A 266 30.03 26.67 13.66
N ALA A 267 28.94 26.40 12.93
CA ALA A 267 27.70 27.16 13.00
C ALA A 267 26.68 26.57 13.99
N VAL A 268 26.99 25.41 14.59
CA VAL A 268 26.09 24.67 15.48
C VAL A 268 26.67 24.60 16.88
N ILE A 269 27.87 24.04 17.03
CA ILE A 269 28.48 23.83 18.35
C ILE A 269 28.84 25.19 18.97
N GLY A 270 28.47 25.38 20.23
CA GLY A 270 28.63 26.66 20.94
C GLY A 270 27.60 27.72 20.53
N THR A 271 26.63 27.38 19.69
CA THR A 271 25.59 28.31 19.21
C THR A 271 24.28 28.12 19.96
N ASP A 272 23.57 29.23 20.20
CA ASP A 272 22.24 29.23 20.79
C ASP A 272 21.22 28.48 19.92
N ILE A 273 20.45 27.59 20.54
CA ILE A 273 19.50 26.69 19.86
C ILE A 273 18.49 27.42 18.97
N VAL A 274 18.09 28.65 19.28
CA VAL A 274 17.15 29.41 18.45
C VAL A 274 17.79 29.84 17.13
N GLN A 275 19.10 30.12 17.13
CA GLN A 275 19.83 30.42 15.91
C GLN A 275 19.98 29.18 15.04
N VAL A 276 20.28 28.04 15.65
CA VAL A 276 20.37 26.75 14.94
C VAL A 276 19.01 26.34 14.36
N ALA A 277 17.93 26.51 15.13
CA ALA A 277 16.56 26.28 14.68
C ALA A 277 16.16 27.18 13.50
N LEU A 278 16.68 28.40 13.43
CA LEU A 278 16.49 29.28 12.28
C LEU A 278 17.31 28.79 11.07
N ALA A 279 18.57 28.41 11.29
CA ALA A 279 19.48 27.95 10.24
C ALA A 279 19.01 26.66 9.56
N CYS A 280 18.45 25.69 10.32
CA CYS A 280 17.87 24.48 9.75
C CYS A 280 16.41 24.66 9.27
N GLY A 281 15.87 25.88 9.34
CA GLY A 281 14.51 26.17 8.87
C GLY A 281 13.40 25.56 9.73
N ALA A 282 13.65 25.29 11.01
CA ALA A 282 12.62 24.88 11.97
C ALA A 282 11.74 26.07 12.42
N VAL A 283 12.27 27.29 12.38
CA VAL A 283 11.52 28.53 12.69
C VAL A 283 11.71 29.57 11.60
N LYS A 284 10.70 30.44 11.39
CA LYS A 284 10.73 31.48 10.35
C LYS A 284 11.54 32.73 10.74
N SER A 285 11.76 32.96 12.03
CA SER A 285 12.52 34.10 12.53
C SER A 285 13.05 33.86 13.95
N LYS A 286 14.07 34.63 14.35
CA LYS A 286 14.63 34.57 15.71
C LYS A 286 13.59 34.94 16.78
N SER A 287 12.73 35.92 16.52
CA SER A 287 11.66 36.32 17.46
C SER A 287 10.61 35.22 17.62
N ALA A 288 10.22 34.55 16.53
CA ALA A 288 9.31 33.40 16.58
C ALA A 288 9.92 32.24 17.39
N GLY A 289 11.19 31.94 17.15
CA GLY A 289 11.90 30.89 17.91
C GLY A 289 12.04 31.21 19.40
N ARG A 290 12.31 32.46 19.78
CA ARG A 290 12.35 32.88 21.20
C ARG A 290 10.98 32.75 21.87
N LYS A 291 9.91 33.13 21.17
CA LYS A 291 8.54 32.95 21.68
C LYS A 291 8.21 31.47 21.91
N LEU A 292 8.57 30.61 20.95
CA LEU A 292 8.38 29.15 21.07
C LEU A 292 9.17 28.57 22.24
N LEU A 293 10.43 28.98 22.41
CA LEU A 293 11.26 28.57 23.55
C LEU A 293 10.62 28.97 24.88
N ALA A 294 10.18 30.23 25.00
CA ALA A 294 9.53 30.74 26.22
C ALA A 294 8.23 30.00 26.56
N SER A 295 7.45 29.62 25.54
CA SER A 295 6.24 28.80 25.72
C SER A 295 6.53 27.29 25.89
N GLY A 296 7.80 26.87 25.86
CA GLY A 296 8.20 25.47 25.97
C GLY A 296 7.85 24.61 24.75
N GLY A 297 7.77 25.22 23.58
CA GLY A 297 7.46 24.58 22.29
C GLY A 297 8.69 24.21 21.46
N LEU A 298 9.90 24.28 22.02
CA LEU A 298 11.15 23.88 21.36
C LEU A 298 11.73 22.65 22.05
N TYR A 299 12.13 21.67 21.26
CA TYR A 299 12.66 20.39 21.71
C TYR A 299 13.97 20.08 20.97
N LEU A 300 14.91 19.47 21.69
CA LEU A 300 16.15 18.93 21.18
C LEU A 300 16.19 17.43 21.48
N ASN A 301 16.39 16.58 20.47
CA ASN A 301 16.37 15.12 20.62
C ASN A 301 15.13 14.63 21.39
N ASN A 302 13.96 15.17 21.03
CA ASN A 302 12.66 14.95 21.68
C ASN A 302 12.54 15.39 23.15
N MET A 303 13.61 15.93 23.74
CA MET A 303 13.61 16.51 25.09
C MET A 303 13.25 17.99 25.04
N LYS A 304 12.37 18.42 25.97
CA LYS A 304 11.95 19.83 26.05
C LYS A 304 13.12 20.71 26.49
N VAL A 305 13.35 21.79 25.74
CA VAL A 305 14.45 22.73 26.02
C VAL A 305 14.04 23.70 27.13
N ASN A 306 14.96 24.05 28.01
CA ASN A 306 14.72 25.02 29.09
C ASN A 306 14.36 26.41 28.50
N PRO A 307 13.28 27.07 28.96
CA PRO A 307 12.93 28.43 28.54
C PRO A 307 14.04 29.47 28.69
N SER A 308 15.01 29.28 29.60
CA SER A 308 16.17 30.17 29.76
C SER A 308 17.14 30.14 28.56
N GLY A 309 17.02 29.14 27.68
CA GLY A 309 17.92 28.93 26.55
C GLY A 309 18.75 27.67 26.70
N LYS A 310 19.35 27.28 25.57
CA LYS A 310 20.34 26.20 25.49
C LYS A 310 21.35 26.54 24.41
N VAL A 311 22.62 26.32 24.72
CA VAL A 311 23.70 26.27 23.74
C VAL A 311 23.85 24.82 23.31
N ILE A 312 24.02 24.56 22.01
CA ILE A 312 24.25 23.21 21.51
C ILE A 312 25.70 22.82 21.77
N GLU A 313 25.89 21.67 22.42
CA GLU A 313 27.18 21.11 22.81
C GLU A 313 27.44 19.79 22.06
N GLU A 314 28.66 19.26 22.11
CA GLU A 314 28.99 18.01 21.41
C GLU A 314 28.21 16.83 21.99
N GLU A 315 27.87 16.87 23.28
CA GLU A 315 27.09 15.86 23.99
C GLU A 315 25.62 15.81 23.56
N ASP A 316 25.12 16.86 22.90
CA ASP A 316 23.78 16.87 22.32
C ASP A 316 23.70 16.09 21.00
N MET A 317 24.85 15.68 20.45
CA MET A 317 24.93 14.99 19.18
C MET A 317 24.75 13.48 19.37
N LEU A 318 23.77 12.91 18.67
CA LEU A 318 23.62 11.46 18.54
C LEU A 318 24.76 10.92 17.67
N ASP A 319 25.58 10.03 18.25
CA ASP A 319 26.81 9.50 17.68
C ASP A 319 27.78 10.56 17.14
N GLY A 320 27.72 11.80 17.64
CA GLY A 320 28.56 12.90 17.17
C GLY A 320 28.24 13.41 15.76
N VAL A 321 27.17 12.92 15.12
CA VAL A 321 26.88 13.19 13.69
C VAL A 321 25.55 13.90 13.44
N VAL A 322 24.53 13.69 14.29
CA VAL A 322 23.18 14.19 14.04
C VAL A 322 22.45 14.60 15.32
N PHE A 323 21.50 15.52 15.22
CA PHE A 323 20.53 15.81 16.28
C PHE A 323 19.17 16.21 15.67
N LEU A 324 18.13 16.20 16.49
CA LEU A 324 16.76 16.54 16.09
C LEU A 324 16.31 17.83 16.74
N ILE A 325 15.86 18.81 15.94
CA ILE A 325 15.08 19.95 16.42
C ILE A 325 13.62 19.69 16.11
N ARG A 326 12.77 19.79 17.14
CA ARG A 326 11.32 19.76 16.98
C ARG A 326 10.68 21.03 17.53
N THR A 327 9.76 21.58 16.76
CA THR A 327 8.94 22.74 17.17
C THR A 327 7.47 22.36 17.20
N GLY A 328 6.79 22.66 18.31
CA GLY A 328 5.40 22.25 18.50
C GLY A 328 5.25 20.72 18.50
N LYS A 329 4.19 20.23 17.86
CA LYS A 329 3.85 18.80 17.83
C LYS A 329 4.41 18.04 16.62
N SER A 330 4.52 18.67 15.46
CA SER A 330 4.70 17.98 14.19
C SER A 330 5.87 18.48 13.33
N ASN A 331 6.41 19.67 13.58
CA ASN A 331 7.48 20.21 12.75
C ASN A 331 8.84 19.75 13.28
N HIS A 332 9.53 18.93 12.48
CA HIS A 332 10.78 18.26 12.82
C HIS A 332 11.85 18.60 11.78
N ARG A 333 13.09 18.81 12.26
CA ARG A 333 14.28 18.98 11.44
C ARG A 333 15.39 18.09 11.98
N VAL A 334 15.89 17.21 11.13
CA VAL A 334 17.08 16.38 11.41
C VAL A 334 18.28 17.19 10.93
N VAL A 335 19.26 17.42 11.79
CA VAL A 335 20.42 18.24 11.47
C VAL A 335 21.67 17.38 11.47
N LYS A 336 22.28 17.24 10.29
CA LYS A 336 23.57 16.60 10.07
C LYS A 336 24.67 17.66 10.17
N LEU A 337 25.74 17.35 10.89
CA LEU A 337 26.94 18.19 10.87
C LEU A 337 27.81 17.84 9.66
N VAL A 338 28.27 18.90 8.97
CA VAL A 338 29.22 18.80 7.85
C VAL A 338 30.47 19.64 8.07
#